data_AF-A0A5K6V424-F1
#
_entry.id   AF-A0A5K6V424-F1
#
_cell.length_a   1.000
_cell.length_b   1.000
_cell.length_c   1.000
_cell.angle_alpha   90.00
_cell.angle_beta   90.00
_cell.angle_gamma   90.00
#
_symmetry.space_group_name_H-M   'P 1'
#
loop_
_entity.id
_entity.type
_entity.pdbx_description
1 polymer ?
#
loop_
_entity_poly.entity_id
_entity_poly.type
_entity_poly.pdbx_seq_one_letter_code
_entity_poly.pdbx_strand_id
1 'polypeptide(L)'
;PCLQVNAYSCDTCGHEVFQEVTQRQFIPLAECPSKVCTEHRSRGKLFMQTRASKFLSFQEVKLQELTDQVPVGHIPRTMSIHLYGELCRSLNPGDVCNIAGIFLPLPYTGFRAMRAGLLTDTYLEAQHIHRLKKQYDQMEMTPEIAAKIAELERDPDIYNKLARSIAPEIYGHEDVKKALLLLLVGGVTKIVGDGMKIRGDINICLMGDPGVAKSQLLKFIAKVAPRGVYTTGRGSSGVGLTAAVMRDPITDEMVLEGGALVLADNGICCIDEFDKMDESDRTAI
;
A
#
# COMPACT_ATOMS: atom_id res chain seq x y z
N PRO A 1 -17.89 4.23 6.00
CA PRO A 1 -18.78 4.23 4.80
C PRO A 1 -19.34 5.64 4.60
N CYS A 2 -19.32 6.16 3.39
CA CYS A 2 -19.84 7.49 3.05
C CYS A 2 -21.31 7.39 2.62
N LEU A 3 -22.15 8.35 2.99
CA LEU A 3 -23.56 8.40 2.62
C LEU A 3 -23.71 9.10 1.26
N GLN A 4 -24.30 8.44 0.27
CA GLN A 4 -24.56 9.02 -1.06
C GLN A 4 -26.00 9.56 -1.15
N VAL A 5 -26.97 8.76 -0.70
CA VAL A 5 -28.39 9.13 -0.68
C VAL A 5 -28.92 8.85 0.72
N ASN A 6 -29.39 9.90 1.38
CA ASN A 6 -30.04 9.79 2.67
C ASN A 6 -31.55 9.60 2.48
N ALA A 7 -32.08 8.50 3.00
CA ALA A 7 -33.50 8.23 3.00
C ALA A 7 -34.09 8.57 4.37
N TYR A 8 -35.11 9.42 4.37
CA TYR A 8 -35.90 9.75 5.55
C TYR A 8 -37.32 9.22 5.39
N SER A 9 -37.89 8.72 6.47
CA SER A 9 -39.31 8.39 6.52
C SER A 9 -40.02 9.28 7.51
N CYS A 10 -41.25 9.67 7.18
CA CYS A 10 -42.10 10.43 8.07
C CYS A 10 -42.90 9.50 9.00
N ASP A 11 -42.94 9.83 10.29
CA ASP A 11 -43.69 9.08 11.29
C ASP A 11 -45.21 9.15 11.08
N THR A 12 -45.70 10.26 10.51
CA THR A 12 -47.14 10.53 10.40
C THR A 12 -47.74 10.07 9.08
N CYS A 13 -47.03 10.25 7.96
CA CYS A 13 -47.54 9.90 6.63
C CYS A 13 -46.87 8.68 6.00
N GLY A 14 -45.80 8.14 6.61
CA GLY A 14 -45.04 7.01 6.06
C GLY A 14 -44.33 7.30 4.73
N HIS A 15 -44.33 8.56 4.25
CA HIS A 15 -43.71 8.94 2.99
C HIS A 15 -42.18 8.96 3.13
N GLU A 16 -41.50 8.37 2.16
CA GLU A 16 -40.04 8.34 2.07
C GLU A 16 -39.53 9.52 1.24
N VAL A 17 -38.55 10.23 1.78
CA VAL A 17 -37.90 11.40 1.18
C VAL A 17 -36.43 11.09 0.99
N PHE A 18 -35.93 11.31 -0.23
CA PHE A 18 -34.54 11.05 -0.57
C PHE A 18 -33.80 12.39 -0.72
N GLN A 19 -32.69 12.55 -0.01
CA GLN A 19 -31.78 13.69 -0.12
C GLN A 19 -30.43 13.20 -0.63
N GLU A 20 -29.98 13.74 -1.76
CA GLU A 20 -28.63 13.49 -2.25
C GLU A 20 -27.60 14.26 -1.41
N VAL A 21 -26.56 13.56 -0.97
CA VAL A 21 -25.48 14.13 -0.17
C VAL A 21 -24.26 14.31 -1.06
N THR A 22 -24.02 15.56 -1.47
CA THR A 22 -22.87 15.93 -2.31
C THR A 22 -21.66 16.37 -1.51
N GLN A 23 -21.86 16.80 -0.26
CA GLN A 23 -20.81 17.36 0.60
C GLN A 23 -20.65 16.53 1.88
N ARG A 24 -19.44 16.53 2.44
CA ARG A 24 -19.11 15.85 3.72
C ARG A 24 -19.95 16.35 4.88
N GLN A 25 -20.30 17.64 4.87
CA GLN A 25 -21.24 18.24 5.80
C GLN A 25 -22.52 18.54 5.04
N PHE A 26 -23.63 18.02 5.56
CA PHE A 26 -24.95 18.30 5.03
C PHE A 26 -25.91 18.57 6.19
N ILE A 27 -26.95 19.35 5.90
CA ILE A 27 -28.01 19.64 6.85
C ILE A 27 -29.12 18.62 6.61
N PRO A 28 -29.52 17.82 7.62
CA PRO A 28 -30.58 16.86 7.45
C PRO A 28 -31.94 17.56 7.27
N LEU A 29 -32.82 16.95 6.47
CA LEU A 29 -34.18 17.45 6.31
C LEU A 29 -34.99 17.19 7.58
N ALA A 30 -35.48 18.27 8.21
CA ALA A 30 -36.26 18.19 9.44
C ALA A 30 -37.77 18.09 9.20
N GLU A 31 -38.28 18.69 8.13
CA GLU A 31 -39.71 18.78 7.82
C GLU A 31 -40.06 17.95 6.58
N CYS A 32 -41.18 17.22 6.64
CA CYS A 32 -41.65 16.39 5.54
C CYS A 32 -42.28 17.25 4.42
N PRO A 33 -41.80 17.18 3.16
CA PRO A 33 -42.37 17.89 2.02
C PRO A 33 -43.62 17.21 1.42
N SER A 34 -44.13 16.14 2.04
CA SER A 34 -45.27 15.39 1.47
C SER A 34 -46.55 16.23 1.43
N LYS A 35 -47.33 16.06 0.36
CA LYS A 35 -48.64 16.73 0.21
C LYS A 35 -49.59 16.40 1.35
N VAL A 36 -49.58 15.15 1.83
CA VAL A 36 -50.39 14.67 2.96
C VAL A 36 -50.10 15.47 4.23
N CYS A 37 -48.83 15.61 4.63
CA CYS A 37 -48.49 16.38 5.83
C CYS A 37 -48.75 17.89 5.67
N THR A 38 -48.59 18.40 4.45
CA THR A 38 -48.82 19.82 4.12
C THR A 38 -50.31 20.17 4.18
N GLU A 39 -51.17 19.31 3.62
CA GLU A 39 -52.63 19.46 3.61
C GLU A 39 -53.23 19.31 5.00
N HIS A 40 -52.73 18.36 5.80
CA HIS A 40 -53.18 18.14 7.18
C HIS A 40 -52.59 19.12 8.21
N ARG A 41 -51.73 20.07 7.80
CA ARG A 41 -50.95 20.99 8.67
C ARG A 41 -50.19 20.26 9.80
N SER A 42 -49.94 18.96 9.64
CA SER A 42 -49.20 18.14 10.59
C SER A 42 -47.72 18.16 10.21
N ARG A 43 -46.86 18.77 11.03
CA ARG A 43 -45.41 18.74 10.84
C ARG A 43 -44.86 17.39 11.31
N GLY A 44 -44.99 16.38 10.46
CA GLY A 44 -44.42 15.07 10.72
C GLY A 44 -42.90 15.14 10.78
N LYS A 45 -42.31 14.59 11.84
CA LYS A 45 -40.86 14.51 12.01
C LYS A 45 -40.29 13.47 11.04
N LEU A 46 -39.20 13.82 10.38
CA LEU A 46 -38.43 12.91 9.54
C LEU A 46 -37.39 12.18 10.38
N PHE A 47 -37.33 10.86 10.22
CA PHE A 47 -36.28 10.03 10.79
C PHE A 47 -35.49 9.35 9.68
N MET A 48 -34.17 9.34 9.83
CA MET A 48 -33.29 8.68 8.87
C MET A 48 -33.45 7.16 8.96
N GLN A 49 -33.66 6.51 7.82
CA GLN A 49 -33.63 5.06 7.71
C GLN A 49 -32.31 4.60 7.08
N THR A 50 -31.50 3.90 7.86
CA THR A 50 -30.21 3.37 7.38
C THR A 50 -30.38 2.32 6.28
N ARG A 51 -31.42 1.46 6.36
CA ARG A 51 -31.63 0.39 5.36
C ARG A 51 -32.09 0.91 3.99
N ALA A 52 -32.87 1.99 3.97
CA ALA A 52 -33.33 2.63 2.73
C ALA A 52 -32.28 3.61 2.16
N SER A 53 -31.28 3.97 2.96
CA SER A 53 -30.19 4.86 2.55
C SER A 53 -29.13 4.12 1.73
N LYS A 54 -28.50 4.83 0.79
CA LYS A 54 -27.42 4.29 -0.02
C LYS A 54 -26.07 4.75 0.51
N PHE A 55 -25.23 3.78 0.87
CA PHE A 55 -23.86 4.00 1.31
C PHE A 55 -22.85 3.58 0.25
N LEU A 56 -21.73 4.28 0.22
CA LEU A 56 -20.55 4.02 -0.61
C LEU A 56 -19.37 3.65 0.30
N SER A 57 -18.56 2.68 -0.11
CA SER A 57 -17.28 2.42 0.54
C SER A 57 -16.37 3.65 0.38
N PHE A 58 -15.70 4.00 1.47
CA PHE A 58 -14.76 5.12 1.53
C PHE A 58 -13.53 4.64 2.29
N GLN A 59 -12.36 4.97 1.76
CA GLN A 59 -11.08 4.70 2.40
C GLN A 59 -10.16 5.90 2.15
N GLU A 60 -9.51 6.37 3.21
CA GLU A 60 -8.44 7.36 3.11
C GLU A 60 -7.09 6.64 3.10
N VAL A 61 -6.21 7.04 2.18
CA VAL A 61 -4.85 6.53 2.04
C VAL A 61 -3.89 7.71 2.04
N LYS A 62 -2.83 7.63 2.83
CA LYS A 62 -1.74 8.62 2.81
C LYS A 62 -0.65 8.12 1.86
N LEU A 63 -0.39 8.87 0.80
CA LEU A 63 0.68 8.58 -0.15
C LEU A 63 1.91 9.42 0.20
N GLN A 64 3.07 8.78 0.22
CA GLN A 64 4.36 9.42 0.44
C GLN A 64 5.18 9.41 -0.86
N GLU A 65 5.92 10.49 -1.10
CA GLU A 65 6.86 10.56 -2.22
C GLU A 65 7.95 9.47 -2.14
N LEU A 66 8.38 8.98 -3.29
CA LEU A 66 9.51 8.06 -3.39
C LEU A 66 10.80 8.77 -2.98
N THR A 67 11.65 8.12 -2.20
CA THR A 67 12.92 8.66 -1.72
C THR A 67 13.83 9.16 -2.84
N ASP A 68 13.77 8.50 -4.00
CA ASP A 68 14.61 8.83 -5.17
C ASP A 68 14.20 10.15 -5.85
N GLN A 69 12.97 10.62 -5.60
CA GLN A 69 12.42 11.85 -6.16
C GLN A 69 12.59 13.05 -5.23
N VAL A 70 12.97 12.82 -3.97
CA VAL A 70 13.10 13.88 -2.97
C VAL A 70 14.47 14.56 -3.12
N PRO A 71 14.51 15.89 -3.27
CA PRO A 71 15.78 16.61 -3.36
C PRO A 71 16.55 16.54 -2.04
N VAL A 72 17.88 16.57 -2.14
CA VAL A 72 18.78 16.48 -0.98
C VAL A 72 18.47 17.59 0.02
N GLY A 73 18.19 17.21 1.27
CA GLY A 73 17.91 18.14 2.38
C GLY A 73 16.42 18.39 2.65
N HIS A 74 15.51 17.85 1.85
CA HIS A 74 14.07 17.92 2.11
C HIS A 74 13.54 16.62 2.73
N ILE A 75 12.50 16.76 3.57
CA ILE A 75 11.74 15.63 4.12
C ILE A 75 10.67 15.26 3.08
N PRO A 76 10.46 13.96 2.78
CA PRO A 76 9.41 13.52 1.86
C PRO A 76 8.04 14.05 2.29
N ARG A 77 7.27 14.58 1.34
CA ARG A 77 5.93 15.08 1.63
C ARG A 77 4.91 13.96 1.52
N THR A 78 3.81 14.12 2.24
CA THR A 78 2.66 13.21 2.21
C THR A 78 1.43 13.93 1.66
N MET A 79 0.56 13.17 1.02
CA MET A 79 -0.69 13.65 0.45
C MET A 79 -1.82 12.67 0.78
N SER A 80 -2.98 13.18 1.19
CA SER A 80 -4.17 12.36 1.41
C SER A 80 -4.87 12.05 0.09
N ILE A 81 -5.23 10.79 -0.10
CA ILE A 81 -5.94 10.26 -1.26
C ILE A 81 -7.23 9.63 -0.77
N HIS A 82 -8.34 9.96 -1.42
CA HIS A 82 -9.64 9.35 -1.16
C HIS A 82 -9.96 8.30 -2.22
N LEU A 83 -10.27 7.10 -1.75
CA LEU A 83 -10.74 5.98 -2.55
C LEU A 83 -12.23 5.78 -2.30
N TYR A 84 -12.98 5.56 -3.37
CA TYR A 84 -14.42 5.29 -3.32
C TYR A 84 -14.77 3.99 -4.04
N GLY A 85 -15.83 3.32 -3.58
CA GLY A 85 -16.41 2.19 -4.29
C GLY A 85 -15.47 0.99 -4.38
N GLU A 86 -15.24 0.52 -5.61
CA GLU A 86 -14.45 -0.66 -5.94
C GLU A 86 -12.93 -0.46 -5.75
N LEU A 87 -12.46 0.80 -5.74
CA LEU A 87 -11.04 1.11 -5.50
C LEU A 87 -10.65 0.89 -4.04
N CYS A 88 -11.61 0.81 -3.11
CA CYS A 88 -11.33 0.48 -1.72
C CYS A 88 -10.71 -0.92 -1.60
N ARG A 89 -9.72 -1.08 -0.72
CA ARG A 89 -8.94 -2.31 -0.49
C ARG A 89 -8.08 -2.77 -1.66
N SER A 90 -7.89 -1.96 -2.70
CA SER A 90 -6.98 -2.28 -3.81
C SER A 90 -5.50 -2.08 -3.47
N LEU A 91 -5.21 -1.29 -2.42
CA LEU A 91 -3.88 -0.93 -1.96
C LEU A 91 -3.58 -1.52 -0.58
N ASN A 92 -2.34 -1.99 -0.43
CA ASN A 92 -1.78 -2.37 0.87
C ASN A 92 -0.72 -1.34 1.31
N PRO A 93 -0.49 -1.18 2.63
CA PRO A 93 0.61 -0.37 3.12
C PRO A 93 1.93 -0.83 2.50
N GLY A 94 2.69 0.12 1.95
CA GLY A 94 4.00 -0.17 1.35
C GLY A 94 4.04 -0.49 -0.13
N ASP A 95 2.89 -0.58 -0.78
CA ASP A 95 2.85 -0.80 -2.22
C ASP A 95 3.33 0.45 -2.98
N VAL A 96 4.22 0.22 -3.95
CA VAL A 96 4.61 1.25 -4.91
C VAL A 96 3.57 1.28 -6.01
N CYS A 97 2.81 2.37 -6.08
CA CYS A 97 1.70 2.53 -7.02
C CYS A 97 1.68 3.92 -7.65
N ASN A 98 1.16 3.96 -8.88
CA ASN A 98 0.80 5.19 -9.58
C ASN A 98 -0.70 5.37 -9.44
N ILE A 99 -1.10 6.49 -8.85
CA ILE A 99 -2.51 6.82 -8.66
C ILE A 99 -2.83 8.00 -9.56
N ALA A 100 -3.81 7.81 -10.45
CA ALA A 100 -4.36 8.86 -11.29
C ALA A 100 -5.70 9.30 -10.71
N GLY A 101 -5.91 10.61 -10.66
CA GLY A 101 -7.05 11.19 -9.96
C GLY A 101 -7.21 12.67 -10.20
N ILE A 102 -8.21 13.24 -9.55
CA ILE A 102 -8.54 14.67 -9.61
C ILE A 102 -8.04 15.32 -8.32
N PHE A 103 -7.25 16.38 -8.44
CA PHE A 103 -6.75 17.12 -7.29
C PHE A 103 -7.77 18.18 -6.87
N LEU A 104 -8.29 18.07 -5.65
CA LEU A 104 -9.37 18.90 -5.16
C LEU A 104 -9.02 19.55 -3.80
N PRO A 105 -9.36 20.83 -3.61
CA PRO A 105 -9.24 21.47 -2.31
C PRO A 105 -10.41 21.07 -1.38
N LEU A 106 -10.10 20.89 -0.09
CA LEU A 106 -11.03 20.79 1.02
C LEU A 106 -11.13 22.16 1.69
N PRO A 107 -12.25 22.88 1.52
CA PRO A 107 -12.46 24.11 2.26
C PRO A 107 -12.66 23.80 3.74
N TYR A 108 -12.00 24.56 4.60
CA TYR A 108 -12.27 24.53 6.03
C TYR A 108 -13.63 25.18 6.32
N THR A 109 -14.44 24.55 7.16
CA THR A 109 -15.74 25.05 7.59
C THR A 109 -15.71 25.50 9.06
N GLY A 110 -16.56 26.46 9.43
CA GLY A 110 -16.74 26.89 10.83
C GLY A 110 -15.58 27.75 11.38
N PHE A 111 -15.29 27.64 12.68
CA PHE A 111 -14.25 28.44 13.35
C PHE A 111 -12.84 28.28 12.75
N ARG A 112 -12.55 27.15 12.12
CA ARG A 112 -11.28 26.93 11.39
C ARG A 112 -11.18 27.78 10.13
N ALA A 113 -12.30 28.05 9.44
CA ALA A 113 -12.33 28.92 8.27
C ALA A 113 -11.92 30.36 8.61
N MET A 114 -12.31 30.85 9.79
CA MET A 114 -12.02 32.21 10.24
C MET A 114 -10.52 32.42 10.54
N ARG A 115 -9.77 31.36 10.92
CA ARG A 115 -8.32 31.40 11.13
C ARG A 115 -7.49 31.01 9.91
N ALA A 116 -7.99 30.11 9.07
CA ALA A 116 -7.25 29.55 7.96
C ALA A 116 -7.11 30.51 6.76
N GLY A 117 -7.96 31.55 6.67
CA GLY A 117 -7.90 32.48 5.55
C GLY A 117 -8.15 31.78 4.21
N LEU A 118 -7.20 31.90 3.26
CA LEU A 118 -7.25 31.24 1.94
C LEU A 118 -6.56 29.87 1.90
N LEU A 119 -5.99 29.40 3.03
CA LEU A 119 -5.39 28.06 3.09
C LEU A 119 -6.49 27.01 3.01
N THR A 120 -6.34 26.11 2.04
CA THR A 120 -7.21 24.94 1.87
C THR A 120 -6.35 23.70 1.98
N ASP A 121 -6.86 22.69 2.69
CA ASP A 121 -6.26 21.36 2.58
C ASP A 121 -6.53 20.84 1.19
N THR A 122 -5.68 19.93 0.72
CA THR A 122 -5.84 19.34 -0.60
C THR A 122 -5.83 17.84 -0.48
N TYR A 123 -6.61 17.20 -1.33
CA TYR A 123 -6.64 15.75 -1.44
C TYR A 123 -6.73 15.35 -2.91
N LEU A 124 -6.28 14.14 -3.20
CA LEU A 124 -6.48 13.53 -4.50
C LEU A 124 -7.67 12.58 -4.44
N GLU A 125 -8.66 12.79 -5.30
CA GLU A 125 -9.72 11.82 -5.54
C GLU A 125 -9.23 10.80 -6.57
N ALA A 126 -9.01 9.56 -6.14
CA ALA A 126 -8.48 8.52 -7.03
C ALA A 126 -9.55 8.05 -8.02
N GLN A 127 -9.17 8.02 -9.30
CA GLN A 127 -9.97 7.48 -10.40
C GLN A 127 -9.42 6.13 -10.88
N HIS A 128 -8.09 6.00 -10.90
CA HIS A 128 -7.43 4.78 -11.35
C HIS A 128 -6.15 4.53 -10.55
N ILE A 129 -5.91 3.27 -10.18
CA ILE A 129 -4.76 2.85 -9.40
C ILE A 129 -4.00 1.80 -10.21
N HIS A 130 -2.74 2.10 -10.52
CA HIS A 130 -1.83 1.19 -11.19
C HIS A 130 -0.69 0.80 -10.26
N ARG A 131 -0.63 -0.47 -9.84
CA ARG A 131 0.43 -0.98 -8.96
C ARG A 131 1.68 -1.26 -9.80
N LEU A 132 2.81 -0.63 -9.46
CA LEU A 132 4.07 -0.78 -10.20
C LEU A 132 4.76 -2.10 -9.87
N LYS A 133 4.85 -2.43 -8.58
CA LYS A 133 5.33 -3.74 -8.12
C LYS A 133 4.17 -4.73 -8.15
N LYS A 134 3.88 -5.27 -9.33
CA LYS A 134 2.95 -6.38 -9.49
C LYS A 134 3.42 -7.57 -8.64
N GLN A 135 2.49 -8.26 -7.97
CA GLN A 135 2.81 -9.59 -7.41
C GLN A 135 3.28 -10.50 -8.56
N TYR A 136 4.12 -11.50 -8.27
CA TYR A 136 4.62 -12.44 -9.28
C TYR A 136 3.49 -12.99 -10.16
N ASP A 137 2.32 -13.23 -9.56
CA ASP A 137 1.11 -13.74 -10.21
C ASP A 137 0.47 -12.79 -11.24
N GLN A 138 0.85 -11.51 -11.25
CA GLN A 138 0.27 -10.48 -12.12
C GLN A 138 1.23 -10.03 -13.24
N MET A 139 2.42 -10.62 -13.37
CA MET A 139 3.29 -10.38 -14.52
C MET A 139 2.61 -10.88 -15.80
N GLU A 140 2.33 -9.97 -16.72
CA GLU A 140 1.71 -10.29 -17.99
C GLU A 140 2.75 -10.91 -18.93
N MET A 141 2.50 -12.15 -19.33
CA MET A 141 3.31 -12.84 -20.34
C MET A 141 2.97 -12.30 -21.73
N THR A 142 3.74 -11.32 -22.19
CA THR A 142 3.64 -10.88 -23.58
C THR A 142 4.26 -11.94 -24.51
N PRO A 143 3.77 -12.07 -25.76
CA PRO A 143 4.31 -13.04 -26.71
C PRO A 143 5.81 -12.82 -27.00
N GLU A 144 6.30 -11.58 -26.89
CA GLU A 144 7.71 -11.26 -27.01
C GLU A 144 8.56 -11.81 -25.86
N ILE A 145 8.06 -11.72 -24.62
CA ILE A 145 8.73 -12.29 -23.44
C ILE A 145 8.77 -13.82 -23.57
N ALA A 146 7.67 -14.44 -23.98
CA ALA A 146 7.60 -15.88 -24.20
C ALA A 146 8.62 -16.36 -25.26
N ALA A 147 8.75 -15.62 -26.38
CA ALA A 147 9.74 -15.93 -27.41
C ALA A 147 11.18 -15.86 -26.88
N LYS A 148 11.51 -14.82 -26.08
CA LYS A 148 12.84 -14.69 -25.45
C LYS A 148 13.11 -15.79 -24.43
N ILE A 149 12.11 -16.20 -23.65
CA ILE A 149 12.25 -17.32 -22.70
C ILE A 149 12.52 -18.62 -23.44
N ALA A 150 11.79 -18.89 -24.53
CA ALA A 150 12.02 -20.08 -25.36
C ALA A 150 13.39 -20.09 -26.04
N GLU A 151 13.95 -18.92 -26.36
CA GLU A 151 15.32 -18.80 -26.85
C GLU A 151 16.34 -19.13 -25.75
N LEU A 152 16.14 -18.59 -24.53
CA LEU A 152 17.01 -18.86 -23.39
C LEU A 152 16.98 -20.33 -22.94
N GLU A 153 15.82 -20.99 -23.02
CA GLU A 153 15.66 -22.40 -22.67
C GLU A 153 16.54 -23.33 -23.53
N ARG A 154 16.88 -22.92 -24.76
CA ARG A 154 17.75 -23.69 -25.67
C ARG A 154 19.23 -23.61 -25.31
N ASP A 155 19.62 -22.64 -24.48
CA ASP A 155 21.02 -22.43 -24.09
C ASP A 155 21.40 -23.40 -22.95
N PRO A 156 22.31 -24.36 -23.18
CA PRO A 156 22.69 -25.35 -22.17
C PRO A 156 23.46 -24.72 -21.00
N ASP A 157 24.02 -23.51 -21.15
CA ASP A 157 24.77 -22.80 -20.10
C ASP A 157 23.99 -21.63 -19.47
N ILE A 158 22.66 -21.67 -19.54
CA ILE A 158 21.78 -20.62 -19.00
C ILE A 158 22.08 -20.29 -17.53
N TYR A 159 22.41 -21.31 -16.72
CA TYR A 159 22.67 -21.13 -15.30
C TYR A 159 23.90 -20.24 -15.03
N ASN A 160 25.02 -20.51 -15.69
CA ASN A 160 26.23 -19.68 -15.51
C ASN A 160 26.06 -18.31 -16.16
N LYS A 161 25.34 -18.22 -17.28
CA LYS A 161 25.04 -16.96 -17.97
C LYS A 161 24.19 -16.02 -17.10
N LEU A 162 23.15 -16.54 -16.46
CA LEU A 162 22.32 -15.79 -15.51
C LEU A 162 23.13 -15.37 -14.28
N ALA A 163 23.93 -16.28 -13.72
CA ALA A 163 24.79 -15.95 -12.58
C ALA A 163 25.80 -14.84 -12.90
N ARG A 164 26.42 -14.86 -14.08
CA ARG A 164 27.33 -13.79 -14.53
C ARG A 164 26.61 -12.47 -14.82
N SER A 165 25.33 -12.54 -15.19
CA SER A 165 24.49 -11.36 -15.42
C SER A 165 24.07 -10.66 -14.13
N ILE A 166 24.15 -11.35 -12.98
CA ILE A 166 23.95 -10.72 -11.66
C ILE A 166 25.19 -9.89 -11.31
N ALA A 167 24.99 -8.58 -11.08
CA ALA A 167 26.03 -7.62 -10.75
C ALA A 167 27.29 -7.73 -11.65
N PRO A 168 27.17 -7.40 -12.96
CA PRO A 168 28.28 -7.53 -13.90
C PRO A 168 29.46 -6.60 -13.56
N GLU A 169 29.23 -5.56 -12.76
CA GLU A 169 30.24 -4.62 -12.24
C GLU A 169 31.25 -5.29 -11.30
N ILE A 170 30.88 -6.42 -10.69
CA ILE A 170 31.73 -7.14 -9.72
C ILE A 170 32.37 -8.33 -10.42
N TYR A 171 33.69 -8.32 -10.47
CA TYR A 171 34.47 -9.43 -11.02
C TYR A 171 34.54 -10.61 -10.05
N GLY A 172 34.44 -11.83 -10.57
CA GLY A 172 34.56 -13.07 -9.80
C GLY A 172 33.33 -13.42 -8.95
N HIS A 173 33.56 -14.16 -7.87
CA HIS A 173 32.54 -14.66 -6.94
C HIS A 173 31.37 -15.38 -7.61
N GLU A 174 31.65 -16.22 -8.62
CA GLU A 174 30.61 -16.92 -9.39
C GLU A 174 29.70 -17.77 -8.48
N ASP A 175 30.25 -18.42 -7.46
CA ASP A 175 29.49 -19.25 -6.52
C ASP A 175 28.51 -18.43 -5.66
N VAL A 176 28.92 -17.23 -5.23
CA VAL A 176 28.05 -16.32 -4.47
C VAL A 176 26.93 -15.80 -5.36
N LYS A 177 27.25 -15.43 -6.61
CA LYS A 177 26.24 -14.99 -7.59
C LYS A 177 25.25 -16.10 -7.93
N LYS A 178 25.72 -17.35 -8.04
CA LYS A 178 24.89 -18.54 -8.20
C LYS A 178 23.95 -18.74 -7.02
N ALA A 179 24.45 -18.61 -5.79
CA ALA A 179 23.61 -18.69 -4.59
C ALA A 179 22.53 -17.59 -4.56
N LEU A 180 22.90 -16.35 -4.91
CA LEU A 180 21.95 -15.24 -5.02
C LEU A 180 20.94 -15.41 -6.16
N LEU A 181 21.31 -16.08 -7.26
CA LEU A 181 20.38 -16.45 -8.32
C LEU A 181 19.32 -17.42 -7.79
N LEU A 182 19.73 -18.45 -7.03
CA LEU A 182 18.80 -19.39 -6.40
C LEU A 182 17.88 -18.71 -5.39
N LEU A 183 18.37 -17.69 -4.67
CA LEU A 183 17.55 -16.84 -3.80
C LEU A 183 16.46 -16.08 -4.57
N LEU A 184 16.81 -15.51 -5.74
CA LEU A 184 15.87 -14.78 -6.59
C LEU A 184 14.78 -15.69 -7.19
N VAL A 185 15.13 -16.92 -7.54
CA VAL A 185 14.18 -17.92 -8.05
C VAL A 185 13.30 -18.45 -6.91
N GLY A 186 13.86 -18.59 -5.71
CA GLY A 186 13.17 -19.11 -4.54
C GLY A 186 12.90 -20.62 -4.63
N GLY A 187 12.14 -21.12 -3.67
CA GLY A 187 11.71 -22.52 -3.62
C GLY A 187 10.19 -22.64 -3.52
N VAL A 188 9.68 -23.84 -3.78
CA VAL A 188 8.24 -24.12 -3.71
C VAL A 188 7.84 -24.43 -2.28
N THR A 189 6.84 -23.71 -1.75
CA THR A 189 6.24 -24.02 -0.46
C THR A 189 5.46 -25.33 -0.56
N LYS A 190 5.71 -26.26 0.38
CA LYS A 190 5.05 -27.57 0.39
C LYS A 190 4.00 -27.61 1.49
N ILE A 191 2.77 -27.96 1.11
CA ILE A 191 1.69 -28.24 2.06
C ILE A 191 1.63 -29.76 2.22
N VAL A 192 1.94 -30.23 3.41
CA VAL A 192 1.82 -31.66 3.75
C VAL A 192 0.35 -31.98 3.97
N GLY A 193 -0.07 -33.23 3.70
CA GLY A 193 -1.48 -33.65 3.85
C GLY A 193 -2.09 -33.44 5.24
N ASP A 194 -1.26 -33.19 6.26
CA ASP A 194 -1.65 -32.87 7.63
C ASP A 194 -1.90 -31.36 7.88
N GLY A 195 -1.92 -30.55 6.81
CA GLY A 195 -2.13 -29.09 6.88
C GLY A 195 -0.90 -28.26 7.28
N MET A 196 0.21 -28.90 7.65
CA MET A 196 1.48 -28.22 7.93
C MET A 196 2.09 -27.65 6.64
N LYS A 197 2.44 -26.35 6.66
CA LYS A 197 3.12 -25.65 5.56
C LYS A 197 4.62 -25.59 5.84
N ILE A 198 5.42 -26.17 4.95
CA ILE A 198 6.88 -26.09 4.98
C ILE A 198 7.30 -24.93 4.09
N ARG A 199 8.02 -23.96 4.67
CA ARG A 199 8.56 -22.78 3.98
C ARG A 199 9.56 -23.22 2.90
N GLY A 200 9.37 -22.71 1.69
CA GLY A 200 10.26 -22.96 0.54
C GLY A 200 11.30 -21.86 0.32
N ASP A 201 11.17 -20.72 0.99
CA ASP A 201 12.07 -19.58 0.81
C ASP A 201 13.46 -19.86 1.39
N ILE A 202 14.47 -19.37 0.68
CA ILE A 202 15.87 -19.54 1.05
C ILE A 202 16.33 -18.27 1.77
N ASN A 203 17.05 -18.43 2.88
CA ASN A 203 17.72 -17.32 3.55
C ASN A 203 19.24 -17.49 3.38
N ILE A 204 19.92 -16.46 2.89
CA ILE A 204 21.37 -16.48 2.65
C ILE A 204 22.04 -15.42 3.52
N CYS A 205 23.07 -15.83 4.26
CA CYS A 205 23.95 -14.92 4.99
C CYS A 205 25.32 -14.86 4.31
N LEU A 206 25.78 -13.64 3.98
CA LEU A 206 27.09 -13.41 3.37
C LEU A 206 28.07 -12.88 4.43
N MET A 207 29.09 -13.67 4.75
CA MET A 207 30.15 -13.30 5.68
C MET A 207 31.49 -13.15 4.94
N GLY A 208 32.35 -12.23 5.39
CA GLY A 208 33.65 -12.00 4.77
C GLY A 208 34.29 -10.68 5.18
N ASP A 209 35.47 -10.39 4.64
CA ASP A 209 36.22 -9.18 4.94
C ASP A 209 35.56 -7.90 4.41
N PRO A 210 35.88 -6.72 4.96
CA PRO A 210 35.53 -5.45 4.33
C PRO A 210 36.20 -5.36 2.94
N GLY A 211 35.48 -4.81 1.96
CA GLY A 211 36.01 -4.59 0.61
C GLY A 211 35.66 -5.66 -0.44
N VAL A 212 35.02 -6.78 -0.06
CA VAL A 212 34.58 -7.81 -1.04
C VAL A 212 33.25 -7.49 -1.75
N ALA A 213 32.88 -6.22 -1.85
CA ALA A 213 31.67 -5.72 -2.53
C ALA A 213 30.31 -6.34 -2.09
N LYS A 214 30.23 -6.94 -0.90
CA LYS A 214 29.00 -7.54 -0.33
C LYS A 214 27.80 -6.58 -0.35
N SER A 215 27.96 -5.36 0.12
CA SER A 215 26.91 -4.34 0.13
C SER A 215 26.42 -3.99 -1.28
N GLN A 216 27.32 -4.00 -2.28
CA GLN A 216 26.96 -3.73 -3.67
C GLN A 216 26.15 -4.88 -4.29
N LEU A 217 26.50 -6.14 -3.96
CA LEU A 217 25.70 -7.31 -4.34
C LEU A 217 24.28 -7.22 -3.75
N LEU A 218 24.16 -6.90 -2.46
CA LEU A 218 22.86 -6.76 -1.78
C LEU A 218 22.00 -5.66 -2.40
N LYS A 219 22.59 -4.50 -2.70
CA LYS A 219 21.90 -3.39 -3.39
C LYS A 219 21.43 -3.79 -4.79
N PHE A 220 22.25 -4.53 -5.53
CA PHE A 220 21.87 -5.03 -6.85
C PHE A 220 20.67 -5.99 -6.75
N ILE A 221 20.69 -6.94 -5.83
CA ILE A 221 19.58 -7.88 -5.61
C ILE A 221 18.30 -7.16 -5.20
N ALA A 222 18.39 -6.19 -4.28
CA ALA A 222 17.23 -5.37 -3.87
C ALA A 222 16.62 -4.57 -5.04
N LYS A 223 17.44 -4.18 -6.02
CA LYS A 223 16.99 -3.46 -7.23
C LYS A 223 16.37 -4.39 -8.27
N VAL A 224 16.91 -5.60 -8.44
CA VAL A 224 16.44 -6.57 -9.43
C VAL A 224 15.17 -7.28 -8.95
N ALA A 225 15.07 -7.56 -7.65
CA ALA A 225 13.89 -8.21 -7.08
C ALA A 225 12.65 -7.30 -7.20
N PRO A 226 11.50 -7.80 -7.70
CA PRO A 226 10.30 -7.00 -7.88
C PRO A 226 9.79 -6.43 -6.55
N ARG A 227 9.96 -7.17 -5.45
CA ARG A 227 9.70 -6.72 -4.07
C ARG A 227 10.97 -6.75 -3.22
N GLY A 228 12.04 -6.12 -3.72
CA GLY A 228 13.26 -5.90 -2.95
C GLY A 228 13.15 -4.70 -2.01
N VAL A 229 13.53 -4.89 -0.75
CA VAL A 229 13.70 -3.82 0.25
C VAL A 229 15.13 -3.87 0.77
N TYR A 230 15.81 -2.72 0.80
CA TYR A 230 17.16 -2.59 1.34
C TYR A 230 17.12 -1.82 2.65
N THR A 231 17.79 -2.36 3.67
CA THR A 231 17.91 -1.68 4.97
C THR A 231 19.28 -1.94 5.61
N THR A 232 19.68 -1.06 6.54
CA THR A 232 20.90 -1.22 7.36
C THR A 232 20.53 -1.70 8.76
N GLY A 233 21.37 -2.53 9.36
CA GLY A 233 21.21 -3.06 10.71
C GLY A 233 21.11 -1.97 11.78
N ARG A 234 21.76 -0.81 11.61
CA ARG A 234 21.61 0.34 12.54
C ARG A 234 20.36 1.17 12.32
N GLY A 235 19.83 1.17 11.09
CA GLY A 235 18.65 1.95 10.72
C GLY A 235 17.33 1.19 10.93
N SER A 236 17.41 -0.08 11.30
CA SER A 236 16.24 -0.97 11.43
C SER A 236 16.11 -1.43 12.87
N SER A 237 15.29 -0.75 13.66
CA SER A 237 14.86 -1.27 14.96
C SER A 237 13.88 -2.43 14.76
N GLY A 238 13.62 -3.25 15.78
CA GLY A 238 12.64 -4.33 15.71
C GLY A 238 11.25 -3.86 15.26
N VAL A 239 10.87 -2.62 15.61
CA VAL A 239 9.65 -1.95 15.15
C VAL A 239 9.74 -1.59 13.66
N GLY A 240 10.89 -1.06 13.21
CA GLY A 240 11.14 -0.71 11.81
C GLY A 240 11.30 -1.92 10.88
N LEU A 241 11.66 -3.10 11.42
CA LEU A 241 11.68 -4.36 10.68
C LEU A 241 10.28 -4.97 10.56
N THR A 242 9.50 -4.95 11.63
CA THR A 242 8.19 -5.62 11.69
C THR A 242 7.05 -4.70 11.22
N ALA A 243 6.14 -4.32 12.11
CA ALA A 243 5.09 -3.34 11.85
C ALA A 243 4.82 -2.55 13.12
N ALA A 244 4.58 -1.26 12.97
CA ALA A 244 4.09 -0.42 14.04
C ALA A 244 2.58 -0.21 13.88
N VAL A 245 1.84 -0.42 14.96
CA VAL A 245 0.43 -0.02 15.02
C VAL A 245 0.37 1.29 15.78
N MET A 246 0.05 2.35 15.07
CA MET A 246 -0.15 3.68 15.63
C MET A 246 -1.65 3.97 15.73
N ARG A 247 -2.07 4.63 16.79
CA ARG A 247 -3.44 5.10 16.93
C ARG A 247 -3.49 6.56 16.57
N ASP A 248 -4.29 6.93 15.56
CA ASP A 248 -4.46 8.32 15.20
C ASP A 248 -5.20 9.04 16.34
N PRO A 249 -4.63 10.11 16.93
CA PRO A 249 -5.25 10.79 18.07
C PRO A 249 -6.55 11.51 17.74
N ILE A 250 -6.87 11.72 16.46
CA ILE A 250 -8.07 12.45 16.01
C ILE A 250 -9.20 11.48 15.67
N THR A 251 -8.91 10.48 14.84
CA THR A 251 -9.92 9.52 14.37
C THR A 251 -10.07 8.31 15.28
N ASP A 252 -9.13 8.11 16.21
CA ASP A 252 -9.03 6.93 17.08
C ASP A 252 -8.83 5.61 16.32
N GLU A 253 -8.58 5.72 15.01
CA GLU A 253 -8.36 4.59 14.11
C GLU A 253 -6.93 4.07 14.25
N MET A 254 -6.77 2.76 14.06
CA MET A 254 -5.45 2.13 14.04
C MET A 254 -4.85 2.23 12.64
N VAL A 255 -3.76 2.97 12.54
CA VAL A 255 -2.92 3.10 11.35
C VAL A 255 -1.78 2.09 11.48
N LEU A 256 -1.59 1.29 10.44
CA LEU A 256 -0.50 0.32 10.39
C LEU A 256 0.62 0.88 9.50
N GLU A 257 1.78 1.12 10.11
CA GLU A 257 3.00 1.45 9.40
C GLU A 257 3.81 0.16 9.22
N GLY A 258 3.91 -0.29 7.96
CA GLY A 258 4.65 -1.50 7.61
C GLY A 258 6.15 -1.25 7.70
N GLY A 259 6.85 -2.07 8.47
CA GLY A 259 8.31 -2.13 8.50
C GLY A 259 8.88 -2.95 7.34
N ALA A 260 10.21 -2.98 7.24
CA ALA A 260 10.93 -3.52 6.08
C ALA A 260 10.54 -4.97 5.70
N LEU A 261 10.25 -5.84 6.67
CA LEU A 261 9.85 -7.23 6.41
C LEU A 261 8.42 -7.32 5.86
N VAL A 262 7.51 -6.50 6.37
CA VAL A 262 6.11 -6.45 5.88
C VAL A 262 6.06 -5.88 4.47
N LEU A 263 6.89 -4.88 4.19
CA LEU A 263 7.06 -4.33 2.84
C LEU A 263 7.63 -5.39 1.88
N ALA A 264 8.55 -6.22 2.35
CA ALA A 264 9.21 -7.28 1.60
C ALA A 264 8.43 -8.61 1.56
N ASP A 265 7.14 -8.64 1.95
CA ASP A 265 6.34 -9.87 1.89
C ASP A 265 6.34 -10.48 0.48
N ASN A 266 6.54 -11.80 0.41
CA ASN A 266 6.79 -12.58 -0.82
C ASN A 266 7.89 -12.00 -1.72
N GLY A 267 8.85 -11.29 -1.14
CA GLY A 267 9.97 -10.62 -1.82
C GLY A 267 11.31 -10.95 -1.16
N ILE A 268 12.26 -10.02 -1.29
CA ILE A 268 13.59 -10.16 -0.69
C ILE A 268 13.87 -8.94 0.19
N CYS A 269 14.16 -9.20 1.46
CA CYS A 269 14.67 -8.19 2.39
C CYS A 269 16.20 -8.30 2.45
N CYS A 270 16.89 -7.27 2.01
CA CYS A 270 18.34 -7.16 2.10
C CYS A 270 18.72 -6.33 3.33
N ILE A 271 19.45 -6.95 4.27
CA ILE A 271 19.95 -6.30 5.48
C ILE A 271 21.47 -6.21 5.39
N ASP A 272 22.01 -4.99 5.39
CA ASP A 272 23.45 -4.74 5.48
C ASP A 272 23.86 -4.46 6.93
N GLU A 273 25.15 -4.61 7.25
CA GLU A 273 25.70 -4.36 8.60
C GLU A 273 24.98 -5.15 9.71
N PHE A 274 24.67 -6.41 9.45
CA PHE A 274 23.95 -7.28 10.38
C PHE A 274 24.66 -7.41 11.74
N ASP A 275 26.00 -7.31 11.76
CA ASP A 275 26.80 -7.34 12.98
C ASP A 275 26.57 -6.10 13.88
N LYS A 276 26.10 -4.99 13.31
CA LYS A 276 25.79 -3.74 14.03
C LYS A 276 24.36 -3.64 14.53
N MET A 277 23.53 -4.63 14.24
CA MET A 277 22.16 -4.71 14.75
C MET A 277 22.17 -5.15 16.21
N ASP A 278 21.33 -4.51 17.04
CA ASP A 278 21.17 -4.85 18.44
C ASP A 278 20.53 -6.25 18.60
N GLU A 279 20.88 -6.96 19.67
CA GLU A 279 20.38 -8.32 19.91
C GLU A 279 18.85 -8.35 20.04
N SER A 280 18.24 -7.31 20.63
CA SER A 280 16.78 -7.18 20.71
C SER A 280 16.13 -7.14 19.33
N ASP A 281 16.74 -6.43 18.39
CA ASP A 281 16.21 -6.28 17.03
C ASP A 281 16.40 -7.54 16.21
N ARG A 282 17.47 -8.30 16.47
CA ARG A 282 17.69 -9.62 15.87
C ARG A 282 16.64 -10.65 16.28
N THR A 283 16.02 -10.54 17.46
CA THR A 283 14.93 -11.46 17.86
C THR A 283 13.67 -11.34 17.00
N ALA A 284 13.54 -10.25 16.25
CA ALA A 284 12.40 -10.01 15.36
C ALA A 284 12.54 -10.71 13.99
N ILE A 285 13.69 -11.32 13.69
CA ILE A 285 14.02 -12.01 12.43
C ILE A 285 13.93 -13.51 12.64
#